data_AF-A0A7W1EZ04-F1
#
_entry.id   AF-A0A7W1EZ04-F1
#
_cell.length_a   1.000
_cell.length_b   1.000
_cell.length_c   1.000
_cell.angle_alpha   90.00
_cell.angle_beta   90.00
_cell.angle_gamma   90.00
#
_symmetry.space_group_name_H-M   'P 1'
#
loop_
_entity.id
_entity.type
_entity.pdbx_description
1 polymer ?
#
loop_
_entity_poly.entity_id
_entity_poly.type
_entity_poly.pdbx_seq_one_letter_code
_entity_poly.pdbx_strand_id
1 'polypeptide(L)'
;MDKLSAYFIGDILMQNDDVFERARAIMLLRFCLMFTIVFFLPVITDIMLGYVKATVLHSIAFLVISFFPFAIKFQNNLDRSINLFFTISWFISFSVFMCLNSTSLHIIGVCWSVFFLVLGTLLLRGFARILFCCLLNWLPMLYVVINERINGALTWEWIEQKGAENPPLALMLIPISLLMYAVWTHTTTIQYAKQTINYQKKIIEEKNKDIIDSIRYARRIQNALLPSEKYIDKEMKRNKKD
;
A
#
# COMPACT_ATOMS: atom_id res chain seq x y z
N MET A 1 -15.84 9.64 -0.41
CA MET A 1 -15.36 8.32 0.06
C MET A 1 -16.56 7.40 0.09
N ASP A 2 -16.46 6.24 -0.54
CA ASP A 2 -17.61 5.33 -0.66
C ASP A 2 -17.93 4.70 0.70
N LYS A 3 -19.21 4.37 0.95
CA LYS A 3 -19.69 3.82 2.22
C LYS A 3 -18.89 2.58 2.66
N LEU A 4 -18.46 1.75 1.70
CA LEU A 4 -17.66 0.55 1.96
C LEU A 4 -16.26 0.89 2.50
N SER A 5 -15.59 1.87 1.90
CA SER A 5 -14.27 2.31 2.37
C SER A 5 -14.38 2.94 3.75
N ALA A 6 -15.41 3.76 3.97
CA ALA A 6 -15.67 4.34 5.29
C ALA A 6 -15.85 3.26 6.37
N TYR A 7 -16.52 2.15 6.04
CA TYR A 7 -16.78 1.06 6.98
C TYR A 7 -15.52 0.27 7.38
N PHE A 8 -14.63 -0.03 6.42
CA PHE A 8 -13.48 -0.90 6.68
C PHE A 8 -12.23 -0.16 7.15
N ILE A 9 -11.99 1.05 6.64
CA ILE A 9 -10.75 1.80 6.92
C ILE A 9 -11.02 3.17 7.54
N GLY A 10 -12.27 3.50 7.87
CA GLY A 10 -12.64 4.81 8.42
C GLY A 10 -11.80 5.21 9.64
N ASP A 11 -11.61 4.30 10.59
CA ASP A 11 -10.85 4.56 11.82
C ASP A 11 -9.37 4.84 11.53
N ILE A 12 -8.75 4.07 10.63
CA ILE A 12 -7.37 4.30 10.16
C ILE A 12 -7.26 5.67 9.48
N LEU A 13 -8.26 6.05 8.69
CA LEU A 13 -8.29 7.32 7.96
C LEU A 13 -8.58 8.53 8.84
N MET A 14 -9.22 8.34 9.99
CA MET A 14 -9.45 9.40 10.99
C MET A 14 -8.22 9.63 11.87
N GLN A 15 -7.39 8.61 12.10
CA GLN A 15 -6.17 8.72 12.91
C GLN A 15 -4.98 9.30 12.13
N ASN A 16 -5.02 9.29 10.80
CA ASN A 16 -3.92 9.73 9.95
C ASN A 16 -4.35 10.87 9.02
N ASP A 17 -3.77 12.06 9.24
CA ASP A 17 -3.96 13.23 8.37
C ASP A 17 -3.06 13.19 7.12
N ASP A 18 -2.10 12.27 7.07
CA ASP A 18 -1.21 12.12 5.92
C ASP A 18 -1.98 11.58 4.70
N VAL A 19 -1.99 12.38 3.63
CA VAL A 19 -2.61 12.05 2.35
C VAL A 19 -2.04 10.75 1.76
N PHE A 20 -0.75 10.46 2.00
CA PHE A 20 -0.11 9.24 1.51
C PHE A 20 -0.53 8.00 2.31
N GLU A 21 -0.71 8.11 3.62
CA GLU A 21 -1.21 7.00 4.45
C GLU A 21 -2.66 6.67 4.08
N ARG A 22 -3.48 7.70 3.85
CA ARG A 22 -4.85 7.56 3.34
C ARG A 22 -4.88 6.85 1.98
N ALA A 23 -4.01 7.24 1.06
CA ALA A 23 -3.85 6.60 -0.24
C ALA A 23 -3.52 5.11 -0.12
N ARG A 24 -2.55 4.77 0.74
CA ARG A 24 -2.13 3.38 1.00
C ARG A 24 -3.26 2.54 1.60
N ALA A 25 -4.01 3.08 2.57
CA ALA A 25 -5.14 2.38 3.18
C ALA A 25 -6.24 2.05 2.16
N ILE A 26 -6.61 3.03 1.32
CA ILE A 26 -7.59 2.84 0.25
C ILE A 26 -7.09 1.81 -0.76
N MET A 27 -5.82 1.91 -1.14
CA MET A 27 -5.18 0.99 -2.06
C MET A 27 -5.18 -0.45 -1.53
N LEU A 28 -4.75 -0.65 -0.28
CA LEU A 28 -4.78 -1.95 0.39
C LEU A 28 -6.19 -2.56 0.36
N LEU A 29 -7.21 -1.80 0.79
CA LEU A 29 -8.59 -2.29 0.80
C LEU A 29 -9.06 -2.71 -0.60
N ARG A 30 -8.80 -1.88 -1.63
CA ARG A 30 -9.16 -2.19 -3.02
C ARG A 30 -8.47 -3.46 -3.51
N PHE A 31 -7.18 -3.62 -3.19
CA PHE A 31 -6.45 -4.84 -3.51
C PHE A 31 -7.06 -6.06 -2.83
N CYS A 32 -7.37 -6.00 -1.54
CA CYS A 32 -7.97 -7.13 -0.83
C CYS A 32 -9.29 -7.55 -1.46
N LEU A 33 -10.18 -6.60 -1.76
CA LEU A 33 -11.45 -6.88 -2.43
C LEU A 33 -11.27 -7.47 -3.84
N MET A 34 -10.31 -6.95 -4.59
CA MET A 34 -9.99 -7.46 -5.93
C MET A 34 -9.36 -8.86 -5.87
N PHE A 35 -8.46 -9.12 -4.91
CA PHE A 35 -7.87 -10.44 -4.72
C PHE A 35 -8.90 -11.48 -4.33
N THR A 36 -9.91 -11.14 -3.53
CA THR A 36 -11.03 -12.04 -3.28
C THR A 36 -11.62 -12.55 -4.60
N ILE A 37 -11.89 -11.67 -5.56
CA ILE A 37 -12.45 -12.05 -6.86
C ILE A 37 -11.44 -12.87 -7.67
N VAL A 38 -10.18 -12.44 -7.72
CA VAL A 38 -9.15 -13.11 -8.52
C VAL A 38 -8.81 -14.50 -8.00
N PHE A 39 -8.73 -14.70 -6.68
CA PHE A 39 -8.45 -16.00 -6.07
C PHE A 39 -9.60 -17.00 -6.21
N PHE A 40 -10.79 -16.54 -6.61
CA PHE A 40 -11.87 -17.44 -6.97
C PHE A 40 -11.65 -18.12 -8.34
N LEU A 41 -10.91 -17.48 -9.26
CA LEU A 41 -10.68 -18.04 -10.60
C LEU A 41 -9.90 -19.36 -10.57
N PRO A 42 -8.77 -19.50 -9.83
CA PRO A 42 -8.07 -20.78 -9.68
C PRO A 42 -8.96 -21.90 -9.14
N VAL A 43 -9.88 -21.59 -8.21
CA VAL A 43 -10.81 -22.59 -7.66
C VAL A 43 -11.71 -23.14 -8.77
N ILE A 44 -12.27 -22.27 -9.62
CA ILE A 44 -13.09 -22.70 -10.76
C ILE A 44 -12.27 -23.54 -11.72
N THR A 45 -11.06 -23.11 -12.08
CA THR A 45 -10.22 -23.84 -13.03
C THR A 45 -9.84 -25.22 -12.51
N ASP A 46 -9.53 -25.33 -11.21
CA ASP A 46 -9.18 -26.62 -10.60
C ASP A 46 -10.36 -27.58 -10.58
N ILE A 47 -11.58 -27.08 -10.30
CA ILE A 47 -12.81 -27.88 -10.36
C ILE A 47 -13.03 -28.39 -11.78
N MET A 48 -12.88 -27.53 -12.79
CA MET A 48 -13.04 -27.92 -14.20
C MET A 48 -12.01 -28.96 -14.66
N LEU A 49 -10.78 -28.90 -14.13
CA LEU A 49 -9.70 -29.82 -14.46
C LEU A 49 -9.69 -31.08 -13.56
N GLY A 50 -10.54 -31.16 -12.54
CA GLY A 50 -10.60 -32.28 -11.60
C GLY A 50 -9.45 -32.32 -10.59
N TYR A 51 -8.79 -31.18 -10.32
CA TYR A 51 -7.67 -31.08 -9.39
C TYR A 51 -8.15 -30.91 -7.95
N VAL A 52 -8.55 -32.00 -7.31
CA VAL A 52 -9.16 -31.97 -5.96
C VAL A 52 -8.24 -31.34 -4.92
N LYS A 53 -6.96 -31.72 -4.86
CA LYS A 53 -6.01 -31.18 -3.86
C LYS A 53 -5.78 -29.67 -4.04
N ALA A 54 -5.58 -29.23 -5.28
CA ALA A 54 -5.42 -27.83 -5.63
C ALA A 54 -6.69 -27.02 -5.30
N THR A 55 -7.87 -27.57 -5.63
CA THR A 55 -9.17 -26.96 -5.33
C THR A 55 -9.32 -26.68 -3.84
N VAL A 56 -9.00 -27.65 -2.98
CA VAL A 56 -9.08 -27.49 -1.52
C VAL A 56 -8.15 -26.36 -1.05
N LEU A 57 -6.91 -26.36 -1.54
CA LEU A 57 -5.91 -25.38 -1.13
C LEU A 57 -6.27 -23.95 -1.59
N HIS A 58 -6.67 -23.79 -2.85
CA HIS A 58 -7.15 -22.50 -3.36
C HIS A 58 -8.44 -22.04 -2.70
N SER A 59 -9.33 -22.96 -2.29
CA SER A 59 -10.54 -22.62 -1.54
C SER A 59 -10.20 -22.07 -0.15
N ILE A 60 -9.24 -22.70 0.55
CA ILE A 60 -8.73 -22.18 1.83
C ILE A 60 -8.10 -20.81 1.63
N ALA A 61 -7.27 -20.65 0.60
CA ALA A 61 -6.65 -19.37 0.25
C ALA A 61 -7.68 -18.26 0.01
N PHE A 62 -8.70 -18.56 -0.81
CA PHE A 62 -9.81 -17.65 -1.11
C PHE A 62 -10.55 -17.22 0.16
N LEU A 63 -10.89 -18.17 1.05
CA LEU A 63 -11.55 -17.86 2.31
C LEU A 63 -10.69 -16.94 3.18
N VAL A 64 -9.42 -17.29 3.39
CA VAL A 64 -8.49 -16.51 4.21
C VAL A 64 -8.36 -15.07 3.67
N ILE A 65 -8.19 -14.91 2.36
CA ILE A 65 -8.09 -13.58 1.72
C ILE A 65 -9.41 -12.80 1.82
N SER A 66 -10.56 -13.48 1.72
CA SER A 66 -11.89 -12.86 1.86
C SER A 66 -12.18 -12.31 3.25
N PHE A 67 -11.57 -12.89 4.30
CA PHE A 67 -11.65 -12.35 5.65
C PHE A 67 -10.73 -11.16 5.89
N PHE A 68 -9.79 -10.88 4.98
CA PHE A 68 -8.77 -9.88 5.19
C PHE A 68 -9.30 -8.43 5.36
N PRO A 69 -10.30 -7.96 4.58
CA PRO A 69 -10.90 -6.64 4.81
C PRO A 69 -11.42 -6.47 6.25
N PHE A 70 -11.97 -7.53 6.85
CA PHE A 70 -12.39 -7.52 8.25
C PHE A 70 -11.19 -7.44 9.19
N ALA A 71 -10.10 -8.15 8.91
CA ALA A 71 -8.86 -8.03 9.68
C ALA A 71 -8.32 -6.60 9.67
N ILE A 72 -8.35 -5.90 8.53
CA ILE A 72 -7.96 -4.47 8.44
C ILE A 72 -8.81 -3.62 9.38
N LYS A 73 -10.12 -3.85 9.43
CA LYS A 73 -11.05 -3.08 10.26
C LYS A 73 -10.70 -3.12 11.75
N PHE A 74 -10.21 -4.26 12.24
CA PHE A 74 -9.84 -4.41 13.67
C PHE A 74 -8.43 -3.93 13.99
N GLN A 75 -7.66 -3.49 12.99
CA GLN A 75 -6.30 -3.01 13.17
C GLN A 75 -6.26 -1.48 13.15
N ASN A 76 -5.78 -0.88 14.23
CA ASN A 76 -5.60 0.57 14.32
C ASN A 76 -4.35 1.08 13.56
N ASN A 77 -3.46 0.18 13.14
CA ASN A 77 -2.20 0.54 12.52
C ASN A 77 -2.09 -0.03 11.10
N LEU A 78 -2.02 0.86 10.11
CA LEU A 78 -1.97 0.49 8.70
C LEU A 78 -0.77 -0.40 8.35
N ASP A 79 0.41 -0.11 8.90
CA ASP A 79 1.61 -0.91 8.63
C ASP A 79 1.47 -2.34 9.16
N ARG A 80 0.81 -2.53 10.30
CA ARG A 80 0.52 -3.88 10.82
C ARG A 80 -0.42 -4.63 9.90
N SER A 81 -1.47 -3.98 9.41
CA SER A 81 -2.38 -4.56 8.41
C SER A 81 -1.63 -4.95 7.14
N ILE A 82 -0.80 -4.07 6.60
CA ILE A 82 -0.03 -4.37 5.38
C ILE A 82 0.94 -5.55 5.60
N ASN A 83 1.67 -5.56 6.72
CA ASN A 83 2.57 -6.68 7.03
C ASN A 83 1.82 -8.01 7.18
N LEU A 84 0.66 -7.99 7.86
CA LEU A 84 -0.19 -9.16 8.02
C LEU A 84 -0.68 -9.66 6.65
N PHE A 85 -1.10 -8.75 5.76
CA PHE A 85 -1.52 -9.06 4.40
C PHE A 85 -0.42 -9.84 3.66
N PHE A 86 0.77 -9.24 3.55
CA PHE A 86 1.87 -9.86 2.81
C PHE A 86 2.35 -11.16 3.42
N THR A 87 2.35 -11.27 4.76
CA THR A 87 2.75 -12.51 5.44
C THR A 87 1.78 -13.64 5.11
N ILE A 88 0.48 -13.40 5.24
CA ILE A 88 -0.56 -14.38 4.92
C ILE A 88 -0.53 -14.74 3.43
N SER A 89 -0.49 -13.74 2.55
CA SER A 89 -0.41 -13.96 1.09
C SER A 89 0.84 -14.75 0.70
N TRP A 90 1.97 -14.52 1.37
CA TRP A 90 3.20 -15.28 1.14
C TRP A 90 3.05 -16.75 1.54
N PHE A 91 2.53 -17.04 2.74
CA PHE A 91 2.30 -18.42 3.18
C PHE A 91 1.34 -19.16 2.25
N ILE A 92 0.27 -18.48 1.80
CA ILE A 92 -0.67 -19.02 0.82
C ILE A 92 0.04 -19.32 -0.50
N SER A 93 0.75 -18.33 -1.06
CA SER A 93 1.44 -18.47 -2.34
C SER A 93 2.50 -19.57 -2.28
N PHE A 94 3.26 -19.65 -1.19
CA PHE A 94 4.25 -20.71 -0.97
C PHE A 94 3.57 -22.08 -0.92
N SER A 95 2.49 -22.23 -0.14
CA SER A 95 1.75 -23.49 -0.03
C SER A 95 1.18 -23.94 -1.39
N VAL A 96 0.58 -23.01 -2.14
CA VAL A 96 0.05 -23.28 -3.49
C VAL A 96 1.17 -23.68 -4.45
N PHE A 97 2.30 -23.00 -4.39
CA PHE A 97 3.45 -23.29 -5.24
C PHE A 97 4.03 -24.68 -4.95
N MET A 98 4.16 -25.04 -3.67
CA MET A 98 4.59 -26.37 -3.22
C MET A 98 3.65 -27.49 -3.71
N CYS A 99 2.36 -27.20 -3.83
CA CYS A 99 1.33 -28.15 -4.26
C CYS A 99 1.32 -28.39 -5.76
N LEU A 100 1.45 -27.31 -6.54
CA LEU A 100 1.28 -27.35 -8.00
C LEU A 100 2.58 -27.63 -8.75
N ASN A 101 3.70 -27.15 -8.23
CA ASN A 101 4.94 -26.97 -8.99
C ASN A 101 6.15 -27.37 -8.15
N SER A 102 6.18 -28.62 -7.69
CA SER A 102 7.26 -29.12 -6.82
C SER A 102 8.60 -29.23 -7.55
N THR A 103 8.59 -29.57 -8.84
CA THR A 103 9.78 -30.00 -9.61
C THR A 103 10.22 -29.05 -10.71
N SER A 104 9.37 -28.12 -11.15
CA SER A 104 9.67 -27.20 -12.25
C SER A 104 9.25 -25.77 -11.95
N LEU A 105 10.00 -24.81 -12.48
CA LEU A 105 9.75 -23.39 -12.29
C LEU A 105 8.79 -22.86 -13.36
N HIS A 106 7.58 -22.49 -12.95
CA HIS A 106 6.55 -22.01 -13.89
C HIS A 106 6.57 -20.50 -14.05
N ILE A 107 6.43 -20.05 -15.30
CA ILE A 107 6.41 -18.62 -15.64
C ILE A 107 5.27 -17.87 -14.94
N ILE A 108 4.11 -18.51 -14.71
CA ILE A 108 2.99 -17.91 -13.98
C ILE A 108 3.36 -17.63 -12.52
N GLY A 109 4.07 -18.55 -11.85
CA GLY A 109 4.58 -18.33 -10.50
C GLY A 109 5.55 -17.16 -10.46
N VAL A 110 6.45 -17.06 -11.44
CA VAL A 110 7.39 -15.92 -11.57
C VAL A 110 6.64 -14.61 -11.75
N CYS A 111 5.62 -14.56 -12.60
CA CYS A 111 4.79 -13.36 -12.78
C CYS A 111 4.10 -12.93 -11.49
N TRP A 112 3.56 -13.88 -10.71
CA TRP A 112 2.98 -13.59 -9.40
C TRP A 112 4.02 -13.08 -8.40
N SER A 113 5.21 -13.68 -8.33
CA SER A 113 6.31 -13.21 -7.48
C SER A 113 6.73 -11.78 -7.84
N VAL A 114 6.87 -11.46 -9.12
CA VAL A 114 7.18 -10.10 -9.59
C VAL A 114 6.07 -9.12 -9.21
N PHE A 115 4.82 -9.52 -9.39
CA PHE A 115 3.67 -8.71 -9.01
C PHE A 115 3.65 -8.42 -7.50
N PHE A 116 3.83 -9.43 -6.65
CA PHE A 116 3.87 -9.25 -5.18
C PHE A 116 5.09 -8.42 -4.74
N LEU A 117 6.22 -8.53 -5.44
CA LEU A 117 7.39 -7.70 -5.19
C LEU A 117 7.09 -6.23 -5.47
N VAL A 118 6.50 -5.91 -6.63
CA VAL A 118 6.10 -4.54 -6.96
C VAL A 118 5.03 -4.04 -6.00
N LEU A 119 3.97 -4.82 -5.75
CA LEU A 119 2.93 -4.46 -4.79
C LEU A 119 3.52 -4.19 -3.39
N GLY A 120 4.49 -5.01 -2.98
CA GLY A 120 5.26 -4.84 -1.75
C GLY A 120 5.97 -3.49 -1.70
N THR A 121 6.67 -3.11 -2.77
CA THR A 121 7.34 -1.79 -2.85
C THR A 121 6.38 -0.60 -2.82
N LEU A 122 5.16 -0.77 -3.34
CA LEU A 122 4.15 0.29 -3.34
C LEU A 122 3.47 0.45 -1.97
N LEU A 123 3.27 -0.65 -1.25
CA LEU A 123 2.52 -0.65 0.01
C LEU A 123 3.40 -0.60 1.26
N LEU A 124 4.60 -1.17 1.26
CA LEU A 124 5.46 -1.23 2.46
C LEU A 124 6.35 -0.01 2.59
N ARG A 125 6.42 0.53 3.82
CA ARG A 125 7.34 1.60 4.19
C ARG A 125 8.64 1.04 4.78
N GLY A 126 9.76 1.62 4.35
CA GLY A 126 11.07 1.35 4.93
C GLY A 126 11.86 0.25 4.21
N PHE A 127 13.16 0.50 4.04
CA PHE A 127 14.07 -0.38 3.29
C PHE A 127 14.10 -1.82 3.81
N ALA A 128 14.09 -2.01 5.14
CA ALA A 128 14.13 -3.34 5.74
C ALA A 128 12.91 -4.21 5.37
N ARG A 129 11.71 -3.60 5.27
CA ARG A 129 10.48 -4.33 4.90
C ARG A 129 10.47 -4.70 3.41
N ILE A 130 10.98 -3.80 2.58
CA ILE A 130 11.17 -4.07 1.15
C ILE A 130 12.15 -5.22 0.95
N LEU A 131 13.29 -5.18 1.64
CA LEU A 131 14.29 -6.25 1.61
C LEU A 131 13.71 -7.59 2.06
N PHE A 132 12.93 -7.59 3.15
CA PHE A 132 12.23 -8.77 3.64
C PHE A 132 11.27 -9.35 2.60
N CYS A 133 10.46 -8.52 1.95
CA CYS A 133 9.58 -8.97 0.87
C CYS A 133 10.33 -9.46 -0.36
N CYS A 134 11.45 -8.85 -0.72
CA CYS A 134 12.31 -9.36 -1.78
C CYS A 134 12.81 -10.76 -1.42
N LEU A 135 13.46 -10.92 -0.26
CA LEU A 135 14.02 -12.20 0.18
C LEU A 135 12.96 -13.30 0.25
N LEU A 136 11.80 -13.03 0.87
CA LEU A 136 10.74 -14.02 1.00
C LEU A 136 10.13 -14.42 -0.35
N ASN A 137 9.95 -13.49 -1.29
CA ASN A 137 9.38 -13.82 -2.60
C ASN A 137 10.25 -14.78 -3.43
N TRP A 138 11.55 -14.83 -3.16
CA TRP A 138 12.47 -15.75 -3.83
C TRP A 138 12.56 -17.14 -3.19
N LEU A 139 12.09 -17.31 -1.95
CA LEU A 139 12.13 -18.61 -1.27
C LEU A 139 11.39 -19.75 -2.01
N PRO A 140 10.16 -19.55 -2.55
CA PRO A 140 9.51 -20.59 -3.35
C PRO A 140 10.34 -20.99 -4.58
N MET A 141 10.96 -20.01 -5.26
CA MET A 141 11.78 -20.26 -6.45
C MET A 141 13.07 -21.00 -6.10
N LEU A 142 13.73 -20.58 -5.01
CA LEU A 142 14.92 -21.25 -4.49
C LEU A 142 14.59 -22.69 -4.08
N TYR A 143 13.43 -22.90 -3.44
CA TYR A 143 12.96 -24.23 -3.09
C TYR A 143 12.84 -25.13 -4.33
N VAL A 144 12.20 -24.67 -5.42
CA VAL A 144 12.06 -25.48 -6.64
C VAL A 144 13.41 -25.79 -7.27
N VAL A 145 14.30 -24.81 -7.38
CA VAL A 145 15.65 -25.03 -7.95
C VAL A 145 16.43 -26.05 -7.13
N ILE A 146 16.33 -26.01 -5.80
CA ILE A 146 16.97 -26.99 -4.92
C ILE A 146 16.31 -28.35 -5.10
N ASN A 147 14.97 -28.41 -5.10
CA ASN A 147 14.21 -29.65 -5.20
C ASN A 147 14.47 -30.37 -6.53
N GLU A 148 14.51 -29.63 -7.63
CA GLU A 148 14.86 -30.13 -8.96
C GLU A 148 16.27 -30.75 -8.98
N ARG A 149 17.25 -30.09 -8.36
CA ARG A 149 18.64 -30.60 -8.27
C ARG A 149 18.77 -31.90 -7.47
N ILE A 150 17.86 -32.16 -6.55
CA ILE A 150 17.84 -33.40 -5.74
C ILE A 150 16.76 -34.38 -6.22
N ASN A 151 16.35 -34.28 -7.49
CA ASN A 151 15.37 -35.17 -8.13
C ASN A 151 14.04 -35.26 -7.39
N GLY A 152 13.54 -34.13 -6.86
CA GLY A 152 12.24 -34.08 -6.19
C GLY A 152 12.22 -34.60 -4.76
N ALA A 153 13.37 -34.79 -4.10
CA ALA A 153 13.41 -35.37 -2.76
C ALA A 153 12.76 -34.49 -1.65
N LEU A 154 12.49 -33.20 -1.90
CA LEU A 154 11.70 -32.35 -1.01
C LEU A 154 10.20 -32.36 -1.36
N THR A 155 9.79 -33.00 -2.45
CA THR A 155 8.39 -33.06 -2.88
C THR A 155 7.55 -33.79 -1.83
N TRP A 156 6.50 -33.13 -1.38
CA TRP A 156 5.54 -33.72 -0.46
C TRP A 156 4.45 -34.44 -1.25
N GLU A 157 4.61 -35.75 -1.47
CA GLU A 157 3.70 -36.56 -2.31
C GLU A 157 2.22 -36.46 -1.89
N TRP A 158 1.96 -36.28 -0.59
CA TRP A 158 0.60 -36.10 -0.08
C TRP A 158 -0.05 -34.80 -0.57
N ILE A 159 0.74 -33.75 -0.83
CA ILE A 159 0.26 -32.47 -1.36
C ILE A 159 0.30 -32.43 -2.88
N GLU A 160 1.30 -33.05 -3.51
CA GLU A 160 1.51 -32.99 -4.96
C GLU A 160 0.27 -33.47 -5.76
N GLN A 161 -0.10 -32.69 -6.76
CA GLN A 161 -1.15 -33.03 -7.72
C GLN A 161 -0.54 -33.20 -9.12
N LYS A 162 -0.38 -34.47 -9.54
CA LYS A 162 0.14 -34.80 -10.87
C LYS A 162 -0.73 -34.19 -11.98
N GLY A 163 -0.08 -33.58 -12.97
CA GLY A 163 -0.74 -32.94 -14.12
C GLY A 163 -1.15 -31.48 -13.90
N ALA A 164 -1.08 -30.95 -12.67
CA ALA A 164 -1.37 -29.55 -12.38
C ALA A 164 -0.23 -28.57 -12.76
N GLU A 165 0.88 -29.11 -13.26
CA GLU A 165 2.08 -28.36 -13.66
C GLU A 165 1.82 -27.37 -14.79
N ASN A 166 0.88 -27.63 -15.71
CA ASN A 166 0.68 -26.78 -16.88
C ASN A 166 -0.65 -26.00 -16.82
N PRO A 167 -0.76 -24.96 -15.99
CA PRO A 167 -1.96 -24.14 -15.94
C PRO A 167 -2.18 -23.40 -17.29
N PRO A 168 -3.43 -23.09 -17.65
CA PRO A 168 -3.74 -22.36 -18.87
C PRO A 168 -2.97 -21.04 -18.97
N LEU A 169 -2.33 -20.79 -20.11
CA LEU A 169 -1.51 -19.58 -20.33
C LEU A 169 -2.32 -18.28 -20.15
N ALA A 170 -3.63 -18.31 -20.34
CA ALA A 170 -4.52 -17.18 -20.06
C ALA A 170 -4.44 -16.67 -18.61
N LEU A 171 -4.14 -17.54 -17.63
CA LEU A 171 -3.96 -17.14 -16.23
C LEU A 171 -2.73 -16.24 -16.02
N MET A 172 -1.76 -16.25 -16.93
CA MET A 172 -0.59 -15.36 -16.89
C MET A 172 -0.96 -13.89 -17.10
N LEU A 173 -2.06 -13.60 -17.81
CA LEU A 173 -2.51 -12.23 -18.05
C LEU A 173 -3.03 -11.56 -16.76
N ILE A 174 -3.48 -12.36 -15.80
CA ILE A 174 -4.03 -11.86 -14.53
C ILE A 174 -2.97 -11.05 -13.77
N PRO A 175 -1.83 -11.60 -13.31
CA PRO A 175 -0.85 -10.82 -12.54
C PRO A 175 -0.30 -9.62 -13.32
N ILE A 176 -0.19 -9.72 -14.65
CA ILE A 176 0.24 -8.60 -15.51
C ILE A 176 -0.81 -7.47 -15.50
N SER A 177 -2.08 -7.81 -15.65
CA SER A 177 -3.17 -6.82 -15.60
C SER A 177 -3.27 -6.16 -14.22
N LEU A 178 -3.11 -6.94 -13.15
CA LEU A 178 -3.10 -6.43 -11.78
C LEU A 178 -1.91 -5.51 -11.53
N LEU A 179 -0.73 -5.83 -12.09
CA LEU A 179 0.46 -5.01 -11.99
C LEU A 179 0.24 -3.65 -12.67
N MET A 180 -0.29 -3.65 -13.90
CA MET A 180 -0.61 -2.41 -14.61
C MET A 180 -1.61 -1.57 -13.83
N TYR A 181 -2.67 -2.20 -13.30
CA TYR A 181 -3.66 -1.55 -12.45
C TYR A 181 -3.02 -0.96 -11.17
N ALA A 182 -2.12 -1.69 -10.53
CA ALA A 182 -1.43 -1.26 -9.31
C ALA A 182 -0.56 -0.02 -9.54
N VAL A 183 0.25 -0.05 -10.59
CA VAL A 183 1.12 1.07 -10.95
C VAL A 183 0.26 2.28 -11.34
N TRP A 184 -0.79 2.08 -12.13
CA TRP A 184 -1.69 3.16 -12.54
C TRP A 184 -2.41 3.81 -11.36
N THR A 185 -3.00 3.01 -10.46
CA THR A 185 -3.68 3.53 -9.27
C THR A 185 -2.72 4.24 -8.30
N HIS A 186 -1.51 3.73 -8.13
CA HIS A 186 -0.50 4.38 -7.31
C HIS A 186 -0.03 5.72 -7.89
N THR A 187 0.32 5.74 -9.18
CA THR A 187 0.81 6.95 -9.85
C THR A 187 -0.23 8.06 -9.88
N THR A 188 -1.50 7.73 -10.18
CA THR A 188 -2.61 8.68 -10.15
C THR A 188 -2.84 9.24 -8.74
N THR A 189 -2.80 8.38 -7.71
CA THR A 189 -3.00 8.83 -6.33
C THR A 189 -1.89 9.78 -5.86
N ILE A 190 -0.64 9.51 -6.22
CA ILE A 190 0.49 10.42 -5.96
C ILE A 190 0.30 11.76 -6.66
N GLN A 191 -0.18 11.76 -7.91
CA GLN A 191 -0.42 13.00 -8.64
C GLN A 191 -1.49 13.85 -7.95
N TYR A 192 -2.61 13.24 -7.53
CA TYR A 192 -3.64 13.96 -6.78
C TYR A 192 -3.13 14.51 -5.44
N ALA A 193 -2.38 13.71 -4.68
CA ALA A 193 -1.79 14.15 -3.42
C ALA A 193 -0.88 15.38 -3.62
N LYS A 194 -0.02 15.35 -4.66
CA LYS A 194 0.84 16.48 -5.02
C LYS A 194 0.04 17.73 -5.38
N GLN A 195 -1.04 17.59 -6.15
CA GLN A 195 -1.91 18.71 -6.50
C GLN A 195 -2.57 19.33 -5.25
N THR A 196 -3.08 18.50 -4.34
CA THR A 196 -3.66 18.97 -3.07
C THR A 196 -2.65 19.70 -2.22
N ILE A 197 -1.43 19.16 -2.07
CA ILE A 197 -0.34 19.80 -1.31
C ILE A 197 0.02 21.16 -1.94
N ASN A 198 0.16 21.22 -3.26
CA ASN A 198 0.49 22.48 -3.95
C ASN A 198 -0.61 23.54 -3.79
N TYR A 199 -1.88 23.12 -3.85
CA TYR A 199 -3.01 24.02 -3.63
C TYR A 199 -3.05 24.56 -2.19
N GLN A 200 -2.87 23.68 -1.19
CA GLN A 200 -2.80 24.09 0.22
C GLN A 200 -1.63 25.04 0.46
N LYS A 201 -0.46 24.77 -0.14
CA LYS A 201 0.71 25.65 -0.07
C LYS A 201 0.39 27.04 -0.62
N LYS A 202 -0.28 27.13 -1.76
CA LYS A 202 -0.69 28.41 -2.35
C LYS A 202 -1.62 29.21 -1.43
N ILE A 203 -2.60 28.55 -0.81
CA ILE A 203 -3.49 29.21 0.18
C ILE A 203 -2.69 29.76 1.36
N ILE A 204 -1.75 28.97 1.88
CA ILE A 204 -0.89 29.39 3.01
C ILE A 204 -0.03 30.59 2.62
N GLU A 205 0.55 30.58 1.42
CA GLU A 205 1.35 31.70 0.90
C GLU A 205 0.52 32.97 0.75
N GLU A 206 -0.70 32.87 0.20
CA GLU A 206 -1.64 34.01 0.10
C GLU A 206 -2.04 34.54 1.48
N LYS A 207 -2.40 33.66 2.42
CA LYS A 207 -2.76 34.07 3.79
C LYS A 207 -1.60 34.71 4.53
N ASN A 208 -0.38 34.19 4.35
CA ASN A 208 0.81 34.78 4.95
C ASN A 208 1.07 36.20 4.38
N LYS A 209 0.87 36.39 3.08
CA LYS A 209 0.96 37.71 2.45
C LYS A 209 -0.06 38.69 3.05
N ASP A 210 -1.32 38.29 3.16
CA ASP A 210 -2.39 39.12 3.75
C ASP A 210 -2.07 39.52 5.21
N ILE A 211 -1.52 38.59 5.99
CA ILE A 211 -1.08 38.85 7.38
C ILE A 211 0.07 39.85 7.40
N ILE A 212 1.10 39.68 6.57
CA ILE A 212 2.25 40.58 6.50
C ILE A 212 1.79 41.99 6.09
N ASP A 213 0.91 42.10 5.11
CA ASP A 213 0.37 43.39 4.67
C ASP A 213 -0.48 44.05 5.76
N SER A 214 -1.27 43.26 6.51
CA SER A 214 -2.02 43.74 7.69
C SER A 214 -1.09 44.25 8.79
N ILE A 215 0.00 43.54 9.08
CA ILE A 215 1.02 43.95 10.07
C ILE A 215 1.70 45.25 9.63
N ARG A 216 2.09 45.36 8.36
CA ARG A 216 2.70 46.58 7.80
C ARG A 216 1.74 47.75 7.88
N TYR A 217 0.47 47.54 7.57
CA TYR A 217 -0.55 48.57 7.65
C TYR A 217 -0.76 49.04 9.10
N ALA A 218 -0.90 48.11 10.05
CA ALA A 218 -1.00 48.44 11.47
C ALA A 218 0.22 49.24 11.96
N ARG A 219 1.44 48.83 11.58
CA ARG A 219 2.67 49.57 11.88
C ARG A 219 2.67 50.98 11.29
N ARG A 220 2.15 51.15 10.07
CA ARG A 220 2.02 52.47 9.43
C ARG A 220 1.07 53.38 10.20
N ILE A 221 -0.07 52.86 10.67
CA ILE A 221 -1.00 53.61 11.53
C ILE A 221 -0.32 54.00 12.85
N GLN A 222 0.32 53.05 13.52
CA GLN A 222 1.01 53.29 14.79
C GLN A 222 2.07 54.38 14.65
N ASN A 223 2.91 54.31 13.61
CA ASN A 223 3.94 55.32 13.34
C ASN A 223 3.36 56.70 13.01
N ALA A 224 2.16 56.77 12.43
CA ALA A 224 1.49 58.04 12.15
C ALA A 224 0.84 58.68 13.39
N LEU A 225 0.47 57.87 14.38
CA LEU A 225 -0.11 58.33 15.65
C LEU A 225 0.94 58.70 16.70
N LEU A 226 2.11 58.07 16.67
CA LEU A 226 3.19 58.35 17.61
C LEU A 226 3.83 59.71 17.30
N PRO A 227 4.00 60.60 18.31
CA PRO A 227 4.71 61.85 18.11
C PRO A 227 6.17 61.58 17.74
N SER A 228 6.75 62.45 16.90
CA SER A 228 8.13 62.30 16.46
C SER A 228 9.10 62.19 17.65
N GLU A 229 10.15 61.38 17.53
CA GLU A 229 11.16 61.22 18.59
C GLU A 229 11.73 62.57 19.06
N LYS A 230 11.93 63.52 18.14
CA LYS A 230 12.36 64.89 18.47
C LYS A 230 11.40 65.64 19.39
N TYR A 231 10.08 65.43 19.21
CA TYR A 231 9.06 66.01 20.07
C TYR A 231 9.10 65.38 21.47
N ILE A 232 9.21 64.05 21.54
CA ILE A 232 9.33 63.31 22.80
C ILE A 232 10.59 63.75 23.57
N ASP A 233 11.74 63.84 22.90
CA ASP A 233 13.00 64.26 23.50
C ASP A 233 12.97 65.70 24.03
N LYS A 234 12.28 66.59 23.30
CA LYS A 234 12.10 67.98 23.74
C LYS A 234 11.27 68.05 25.02
N GLU A 235 10.15 67.34 25.09
CA GLU A 235 9.30 67.32 26.29
C GLU A 235 9.98 66.59 27.46
N MET A 236 10.72 65.51 27.23
CA MET A 236 11.50 64.85 28.29
C MET A 236 12.60 65.74 28.87
N LYS A 237 13.30 66.52 28.05
CA LYS A 237 14.33 67.48 28.52
C LYS A 237 13.72 68.64 29.31
N ARG A 238 12.50 69.04 28.97
CA ARG A 238 11.75 70.08 29.68
C ARG A 238 11.36 69.62 31.09
N ASN A 239 10.78 68.42 31.23
CA ASN A 239 10.41 67.85 32.54
C ASN A 239 11.59 67.51 33.46
N LYS A 240 12.83 67.45 32.95
CA LYS A 240 14.04 67.23 33.78
C LYS A 240 14.66 68.51 34.35
N LYS A 241 14.17 69.68 33.94
CA LYS A 241 14.67 70.99 34.42
C LYS A 241 13.85 71.56 35.58
N ASP A 242 12.70 70.95 35.87
CA ASP A 242 11.89 71.18 37.08
C ASP A 242 12.28 70.14 38.15
#